data_AF-A0A928SDN6-F1
#
_entry.id   AF-A0A928SDN6-F1
#
_cell.length_a   1.000
_cell.length_b   1.000
_cell.length_c   1.000
_cell.angle_alpha   90.00
_cell.angle_beta   90.00
_cell.angle_gamma   90.00
#
_symmetry.space_group_name_H-M   'P 1'
#
loop_
_entity.id
_entity.type
_entity.pdbx_description
1 polymer ?
#
loop_
_entity_poly.entity_id
_entity_poly.type
_entity_poly.pdbx_seq_one_letter_code
_entity_poly.pdbx_strand_id
1 'polypeptide(L)'
;MKWLKLSKPAQFLVLALLLTAMLVAPAAAQEPEGDVEAQLVGFFNFLWNPINTFVSRGDGTVVTKLNVEGAEDISGLTLAIAYDSSIVTPEDVQPGALLPGTRGVDYFMTVNPGGGGLICGDSSFTVNIVYLDPTVIINGSGSLVEITWRSDPAALVGEVADVCLDGVASEATDNGGLSLDLVDTFGTIEVEPNSIFKFQIGLEGGENSGDTYFFTVPHPIFTDVKINGLYPCDGGQVDANGFCAFNNGMVGPPYDVEVSRFGYLDVEATFDAPHDSSSVFLLAGDLNDDNAVNILDLVLMASVLNQPVAGTNSLLWAADYTGPNLGAGPTPDGVVNIIDMVLMAKNYGTGGPTDGTPPGGTFPF
;
A
#
# COMPACT_ATOMS: atom_id res chain seq x y z
N MET A 1 55.42 -38.99 80.71
CA MET A 1 56.39 -38.34 79.82
C MET A 1 56.61 -39.27 78.62
N LYS A 2 56.48 -38.73 77.40
CA LYS A 2 56.80 -39.32 76.08
C LYS A 2 55.83 -40.34 75.47
N TRP A 3 55.16 -39.94 74.37
CA TRP A 3 55.34 -40.33 72.94
C TRP A 3 54.75 -41.72 72.63
N LEU A 4 54.17 -42.09 71.47
CA LEU A 4 53.55 -41.48 70.28
C LEU A 4 53.11 -42.70 69.42
N LYS A 5 52.08 -42.55 68.57
CA LYS A 5 51.87 -43.20 67.24
C LYS A 5 51.07 -44.51 67.05
N LEU A 6 50.05 -44.32 66.17
CA LEU A 6 49.60 -45.09 64.98
C LEU A 6 49.00 -46.50 65.22
N SER A 7 47.90 -46.91 64.57
CA SER A 7 47.54 -46.72 63.16
C SER A 7 46.04 -47.01 62.88
N LYS A 8 45.50 -46.36 61.83
CA LYS A 8 44.28 -46.70 61.08
C LYS A 8 44.58 -47.91 60.15
N PRO A 9 43.62 -48.80 59.79
CA PRO A 9 42.63 -48.46 58.74
C PRO A 9 41.26 -49.16 58.88
N ALA A 10 40.17 -48.39 58.91
CA ALA A 10 38.79 -48.89 58.81
C ALA A 10 37.95 -48.03 57.86
N GLN A 11 38.47 -47.74 56.66
CA GLN A 11 37.77 -46.91 55.66
C GLN A 11 37.68 -47.54 54.26
N PHE A 12 38.10 -48.80 54.06
CA PHE A 12 38.00 -49.46 52.75
C PHE A 12 36.83 -50.44 52.60
N LEU A 13 36.13 -50.82 53.68
CA LEU A 13 35.08 -51.84 53.59
C LEU A 13 33.65 -51.30 53.41
N VAL A 14 33.43 -50.00 53.59
CA VAL A 14 32.08 -49.40 53.48
C VAL A 14 31.73 -48.99 52.04
N LEU A 15 32.74 -48.78 51.17
CA LEU A 15 32.50 -48.37 49.78
C LEU A 15 32.22 -49.54 48.82
N ALA A 16 32.58 -50.78 49.20
CA ALA A 16 32.37 -51.95 48.36
C ALA A 16 30.95 -52.55 48.48
N LEU A 17 30.21 -52.25 49.55
CA LEU A 17 28.85 -52.80 49.75
C LEU A 17 27.74 -51.92 49.15
N LEU A 18 28.04 -50.67 48.76
CA LEU A 18 27.05 -49.78 48.14
C LEU A 18 26.97 -49.93 46.61
N LEU A 19 27.93 -50.59 45.96
CA LEU A 19 27.97 -50.73 44.50
C LEU A 19 27.25 -51.97 43.94
N THR A 20 26.92 -52.96 44.78
CA THR A 20 26.26 -54.21 44.35
C THR A 20 24.75 -54.22 44.53
N ALA A 21 24.15 -53.15 45.05
CA ALA A 21 22.69 -53.02 45.18
C ALA A 21 22.02 -52.29 44.00
N MET A 22 22.77 -51.92 42.95
CA MET A 22 22.23 -51.22 41.77
C MET A 22 22.07 -52.10 40.52
N LEU A 23 22.20 -53.43 40.62
CA LEU A 23 21.94 -54.33 39.50
C LEU A 23 20.76 -55.25 39.83
N VAL A 24 19.75 -55.18 38.96
CA VAL A 24 18.53 -56.00 38.88
C VAL A 24 17.33 -55.49 39.68
N ALA A 25 16.69 -54.45 39.14
CA ALA A 25 15.23 -54.36 39.17
C ALA A 25 14.71 -54.71 37.77
N PRO A 26 13.66 -55.52 37.62
CA PRO A 26 13.06 -55.77 36.32
C PRO A 26 12.52 -54.43 35.78
N ALA A 27 12.89 -54.10 34.56
CA ALA A 27 12.25 -53.01 33.82
C ALA A 27 10.75 -53.34 33.73
N ALA A 28 9.95 -52.70 34.58
CA ALA A 28 8.52 -52.57 34.31
C ALA A 28 8.43 -51.73 33.04
N ALA A 29 7.98 -52.36 31.95
CA ALA A 29 7.49 -51.65 30.79
C ALA A 29 6.31 -50.80 31.26
N GLN A 30 6.58 -49.56 31.61
CA GLN A 30 5.57 -48.55 31.76
C GLN A 30 5.23 -48.16 30.31
N GLU A 31 4.08 -48.64 29.82
CA GLU A 31 3.52 -48.11 28.59
C GLU A 31 3.41 -46.59 28.77
N PRO A 32 3.87 -45.77 27.80
CA PRO A 32 3.61 -44.34 27.86
C PRO A 32 2.11 -44.14 27.61
N GLU A 33 1.30 -44.30 28.65
CA GLU A 33 -0.04 -43.71 28.73
C GLU A 33 0.13 -42.21 28.97
N GLY A 34 0.59 -41.55 27.91
CA GLY A 34 0.47 -40.13 27.74
C GLY A 34 0.09 -39.96 26.30
N ASP A 35 -1.22 -39.94 26.02
CA ASP A 35 -1.74 -39.28 24.84
C ASP A 35 -1.26 -37.83 24.91
N VAL A 36 -0.05 -37.59 24.38
CA VAL A 36 0.35 -36.26 23.97
C VAL A 36 -0.49 -36.03 22.74
N GLU A 37 -1.69 -35.49 22.93
CA GLU A 37 -2.34 -34.74 21.87
C GLU A 37 -1.31 -33.69 21.45
N ALA A 38 -0.61 -33.97 20.37
CA ALA A 38 0.19 -33.00 19.67
C ALA A 38 -0.81 -31.97 19.18
N GLN A 39 -1.07 -30.96 20.02
CA GLN A 39 -1.84 -29.80 19.65
C GLN A 39 -0.97 -29.06 18.64
N LEU A 40 -1.11 -29.45 17.36
CA LEU A 40 -0.48 -28.78 16.25
C LEU A 40 -1.15 -27.42 16.16
N VAL A 41 -0.51 -26.41 16.73
CA VAL A 41 -0.98 -25.03 16.61
C VAL A 41 -0.44 -24.48 15.31
N GLY A 42 -1.10 -24.81 14.20
CA GLY A 42 -0.81 -24.20 12.91
C GLY A 42 -1.25 -22.73 12.95
N PHE A 43 -0.30 -21.80 13.04
CA PHE A 43 -0.57 -20.38 12.92
C PHE A 43 -0.25 -19.95 11.50
N PHE A 44 -1.23 -20.01 10.60
CA PHE A 44 -1.13 -19.28 9.35
C PHE A 44 -2.37 -18.42 9.12
N ASN A 45 -2.14 -17.18 8.70
CA ASN A 45 -3.19 -16.21 8.44
C ASN A 45 -3.25 -15.92 6.95
N PHE A 46 -4.46 -15.75 6.45
CA PHE A 46 -4.70 -15.22 5.11
C PHE A 46 -4.87 -13.70 5.19
N LEU A 47 -4.36 -13.00 4.18
CA LEU A 47 -4.47 -11.54 4.08
C LEU A 47 -4.64 -11.13 2.62
N TRP A 48 -5.53 -10.19 2.36
CA TRP A 48 -5.61 -9.53 1.07
C TRP A 48 -4.49 -8.49 0.92
N ASN A 49 -3.81 -8.50 -0.22
CA ASN A 49 -2.76 -7.55 -0.55
C ASN A 49 -2.91 -6.98 -1.96
N PRO A 50 -3.14 -5.67 -2.11
CA PRO A 50 -3.47 -4.75 -1.03
C PRO A 50 -4.84 -5.09 -0.40
N ILE A 51 -5.06 -4.67 0.85
CA ILE A 51 -6.35 -4.88 1.55
C ILE A 51 -7.47 -4.02 0.95
N ASN A 52 -7.13 -2.81 0.51
CA ASN A 52 -8.01 -1.88 -0.19
C ASN A 52 -7.36 -1.51 -1.51
N THR A 53 -8.12 -1.53 -2.60
CA THR A 53 -7.62 -1.15 -3.92
C THR A 53 -8.67 -0.42 -4.74
N PHE A 54 -8.25 0.09 -5.90
CA PHE A 54 -9.09 0.88 -6.79
C PHE A 54 -9.14 0.26 -8.17
N VAL A 55 -10.30 0.28 -8.80
CA VAL A 55 -10.50 -0.16 -10.17
C VAL A 55 -11.19 0.93 -10.97
N SER A 56 -10.67 1.25 -12.15
CA SER A 56 -11.32 2.22 -13.03
C SER A 56 -12.68 1.70 -13.52
N ARG A 57 -13.70 2.55 -13.53
CA ARG A 57 -15.04 2.25 -14.04
C ARG A 57 -15.01 1.86 -15.51
N GLY A 58 -15.98 1.04 -15.94
CA GLY A 58 -16.22 0.81 -17.36
C GLY A 58 -15.10 -0.03 -17.97
N ASP A 59 -14.95 -1.24 -17.46
CA ASP A 59 -13.98 -2.27 -17.88
C ASP A 59 -12.53 -2.08 -17.42
N GLY A 60 -12.26 -1.25 -16.41
CA GLY A 60 -10.95 -1.21 -15.77
C GLY A 60 -10.62 -2.52 -15.05
N THR A 61 -9.33 -2.78 -14.85
CA THR A 61 -8.85 -4.00 -14.18
C THR A 61 -7.90 -3.67 -13.04
N VAL A 62 -7.90 -4.50 -12.00
CA VAL A 62 -6.99 -4.38 -10.85
C VAL A 62 -6.59 -5.76 -10.36
N VAL A 63 -5.37 -5.90 -9.84
CA VAL A 63 -4.87 -7.16 -9.29
C VAL A 63 -4.85 -7.11 -7.77
N THR A 64 -5.46 -8.11 -7.12
CA THR A 64 -5.27 -8.37 -5.69
C THR A 64 -4.62 -9.73 -5.48
N LYS A 65 -3.93 -9.88 -4.36
CA LYS A 65 -3.26 -11.13 -3.97
C LYS A 65 -3.86 -11.64 -2.67
N LEU A 66 -4.13 -12.94 -2.63
CA LEU A 66 -4.40 -13.63 -1.38
C LEU A 66 -3.06 -14.14 -0.84
N ASN A 67 -2.53 -13.45 0.16
CA ASN A 67 -1.29 -13.81 0.81
C ASN A 67 -1.54 -14.77 1.98
N VAL A 68 -0.53 -15.59 2.26
CA VAL A 68 -0.45 -16.40 3.48
C VAL A 68 0.76 -15.92 4.29
N GLU A 69 0.58 -15.84 5.60
CA GLU A 69 1.66 -15.63 6.56
C GLU A 69 1.88 -16.91 7.36
N GLY A 70 3.11 -17.46 7.34
CA GLY A 70 3.48 -18.56 8.21
C GLY A 70 2.91 -19.92 7.81
N ALA A 71 2.72 -20.20 6.52
CA ALA A 71 2.34 -21.54 6.07
C ALA A 71 3.39 -22.56 6.54
N GLU A 72 2.91 -23.62 7.20
CA GLU A 72 3.73 -24.75 7.64
C GLU A 72 3.10 -26.05 7.11
N ASP A 73 3.83 -26.72 6.21
CA ASP A 73 3.54 -28.06 5.69
C ASP A 73 2.16 -28.25 5.04
N ILE A 74 1.64 -27.24 4.32
CA ILE A 74 0.35 -27.36 3.61
C ILE A 74 0.53 -28.20 2.34
N SER A 75 -0.27 -29.25 2.18
CA SER A 75 -0.23 -30.21 1.06
C SER A 75 -1.43 -30.10 0.11
N GLY A 76 -2.52 -29.46 0.52
CA GLY A 76 -3.73 -29.30 -0.29
C GLY A 76 -4.56 -28.08 0.12
N LEU A 77 -5.20 -27.44 -0.86
CA LEU A 77 -6.00 -26.23 -0.64
C LEU A 77 -7.25 -26.21 -1.53
N THR A 78 -8.38 -25.89 -0.90
CA THR A 78 -9.64 -25.50 -1.53
C THR A 78 -10.05 -24.15 -0.95
N LEU A 79 -9.99 -23.09 -1.75
CA LEU A 79 -10.28 -21.73 -1.30
C LEU A 79 -11.61 -21.27 -1.88
N ALA A 80 -12.58 -20.95 -1.03
CA ALA A 80 -13.85 -20.36 -1.42
C ALA A 80 -13.76 -18.83 -1.32
N ILE A 81 -13.80 -18.16 -2.47
CA ILE A 81 -13.66 -16.71 -2.57
C ILE A 81 -14.98 -16.12 -3.04
N ALA A 82 -15.44 -15.11 -2.30
CA ALA A 82 -16.71 -14.43 -2.52
C ALA A 82 -16.48 -12.95 -2.87
N TYR A 83 -17.41 -12.38 -3.64
CA TYR A 83 -17.30 -11.01 -4.15
C TYR A 83 -18.66 -10.41 -4.51
N ASP A 84 -18.75 -9.08 -4.55
CA ASP A 84 -19.91 -8.34 -5.07
C ASP A 84 -19.90 -8.27 -6.60
N SER A 85 -20.64 -9.17 -7.25
CA SER A 85 -20.72 -9.29 -8.71
C SER A 85 -21.41 -8.12 -9.40
N SER A 86 -22.14 -7.29 -8.66
CA SER A 86 -22.72 -6.05 -9.18
C SER A 86 -21.67 -4.93 -9.36
N ILE A 87 -20.48 -5.08 -8.78
CA ILE A 87 -19.43 -4.05 -8.79
C ILE A 87 -18.16 -4.56 -9.50
N VAL A 88 -17.74 -5.80 -9.23
CA VAL A 88 -16.53 -6.40 -9.84
C VAL A 88 -16.76 -7.84 -10.27
N THR A 89 -15.98 -8.30 -11.24
CA THR A 89 -15.97 -9.71 -11.68
C THR A 89 -14.53 -10.22 -11.80
N PRO A 90 -14.23 -11.47 -11.41
CA PRO A 90 -12.91 -12.05 -11.60
C PRO A 90 -12.71 -12.35 -13.10
N GLU A 91 -11.71 -11.72 -13.70
CA GLU A 91 -11.34 -11.95 -15.10
C GLU A 91 -10.33 -13.08 -15.24
N ASP A 92 -9.33 -13.11 -14.35
CA ASP A 92 -8.26 -14.10 -14.38
C ASP A 92 -7.79 -14.43 -12.96
N VAL A 93 -7.38 -15.69 -12.76
CA VAL A 93 -6.90 -16.19 -11.48
C VAL A 93 -5.66 -17.04 -11.72
N GLN A 94 -4.54 -16.58 -11.17
CA GLN A 94 -3.22 -17.14 -11.41
C GLN A 94 -2.58 -17.65 -10.12
N PRO A 95 -1.68 -18.65 -10.22
CA PRO A 95 -0.90 -19.09 -9.08
C PRO A 95 0.01 -17.96 -8.57
N GLY A 96 0.05 -17.77 -7.26
CA GLY A 96 0.99 -16.86 -6.62
C GLY A 96 2.39 -17.45 -6.47
N ALA A 97 3.34 -16.59 -6.08
CA ALA A 97 4.75 -16.96 -5.96
C ALA A 97 5.07 -17.97 -4.85
N LEU A 98 4.15 -18.20 -3.91
CA LEU A 98 4.33 -19.12 -2.80
C LEU A 98 4.14 -20.60 -3.20
N LEU A 99 3.52 -20.88 -4.36
CA LEU A 99 3.31 -22.25 -4.82
C LEU A 99 4.61 -22.84 -5.38
N PRO A 100 5.25 -23.82 -4.69
CA PRO A 100 6.43 -24.50 -5.21
C PRO A 100 6.15 -25.28 -6.51
N GLY A 101 7.13 -25.27 -7.40
CA GLY A 101 7.11 -26.05 -8.63
C GLY A 101 6.41 -25.37 -9.81
N THR A 102 6.10 -26.16 -10.83
CA THR A 102 5.56 -25.73 -12.12
C THR A 102 4.11 -26.20 -12.28
N ARG A 103 3.19 -25.26 -12.55
CA ARG A 103 1.78 -25.56 -12.83
C ARG A 103 1.65 -26.56 -13.99
N GLY A 104 0.84 -27.60 -13.78
CA GLY A 104 0.62 -28.70 -14.73
C GLY A 104 1.69 -29.78 -14.73
N VAL A 105 2.75 -29.61 -13.92
CA VAL A 105 3.81 -30.61 -13.71
C VAL A 105 3.83 -31.08 -12.26
N ASP A 106 3.97 -30.13 -11.32
CA ASP A 106 4.09 -30.44 -9.89
C ASP A 106 2.74 -30.31 -9.17
N TYR A 107 1.88 -29.39 -9.64
CA TYR A 107 0.54 -29.18 -9.12
C TYR A 107 -0.47 -28.83 -10.22
N PHE A 108 -1.74 -29.06 -9.93
CA PHE A 108 -2.87 -28.55 -10.71
C PHE A 108 -3.59 -27.46 -9.93
N MET A 109 -3.97 -26.40 -10.64
CA MET A 109 -4.80 -25.33 -10.14
C MET A 109 -6.02 -25.19 -11.04
N THR A 110 -7.20 -25.37 -10.46
CA THR A 110 -8.49 -25.22 -11.14
C THR A 110 -9.35 -24.19 -10.45
N VAL A 111 -10.02 -23.37 -11.25
CA VAL A 111 -10.98 -22.38 -10.78
C VAL A 111 -12.37 -22.81 -11.24
N ASN A 112 -13.27 -23.02 -10.28
CA ASN A 112 -14.63 -23.44 -10.55
C ASN A 112 -15.60 -22.34 -10.11
N PRO A 113 -16.54 -21.92 -10.97
CA PRO A 113 -17.56 -20.96 -10.58
C PRO A 113 -18.40 -21.52 -9.44
N GLY A 114 -18.70 -20.67 -8.47
CA GLY A 114 -19.57 -20.95 -7.33
C GLY A 114 -20.97 -20.38 -7.55
N GLY A 115 -21.60 -19.99 -6.44
CA GLY A 115 -22.90 -19.28 -6.42
C GLY A 115 -22.94 -18.27 -5.27
N GLY A 116 -24.11 -17.71 -4.99
CA GLY A 116 -24.28 -16.83 -3.82
C GLY A 116 -24.33 -17.61 -2.50
N GLY A 117 -24.24 -16.89 -1.38
CA GLY A 117 -24.43 -17.44 -0.02
C GLY A 117 -23.17 -17.70 0.78
N LEU A 118 -22.03 -17.14 0.36
CA LEU A 118 -20.84 -17.00 1.21
C LEU A 118 -20.93 -15.73 2.06
N ILE A 119 -19.99 -15.56 3.00
CA ILE A 119 -20.11 -14.55 4.07
C ILE A 119 -20.09 -13.08 3.60
N CYS A 120 -19.41 -12.77 2.49
CA CYS A 120 -19.46 -11.46 1.85
C CYS A 120 -19.77 -11.65 0.36
N GLY A 121 -20.57 -10.80 -0.25
CA GLY A 121 -20.84 -10.88 -1.68
C GLY A 121 -22.00 -11.78 -2.11
N ASP A 122 -22.48 -11.52 -3.31
CA ASP A 122 -23.60 -12.20 -3.95
C ASP A 122 -23.17 -13.30 -4.93
N SER A 123 -21.87 -13.41 -5.22
CA SER A 123 -21.26 -14.41 -6.08
C SER A 123 -19.97 -14.97 -5.49
N SER A 124 -19.55 -16.13 -5.99
CA SER A 124 -18.32 -16.79 -5.53
C SER A 124 -17.67 -17.66 -6.60
N PHE A 125 -16.45 -18.09 -6.32
CA PHE A 125 -15.75 -19.16 -7.03
C PHE A 125 -14.86 -19.92 -6.05
N THR A 126 -14.43 -21.12 -6.46
CA THR A 126 -13.50 -21.94 -5.69
C THR A 126 -12.20 -22.13 -6.46
N VAL A 127 -11.08 -22.02 -5.75
CA VAL A 127 -9.74 -22.32 -6.26
C VAL A 127 -9.28 -23.60 -5.60
N ASN A 128 -9.02 -24.64 -6.41
CA ASN A 128 -8.51 -25.92 -5.91
C ASN A 128 -7.06 -26.06 -6.37
N ILE A 129 -6.15 -26.33 -5.43
CA ILE A 129 -4.73 -26.56 -5.68
C ILE A 129 -4.38 -27.95 -5.15
N VAL A 130 -3.93 -28.82 -6.05
CA VAL A 130 -3.60 -30.21 -5.74
C VAL A 130 -2.19 -30.53 -6.24
N TYR A 131 -1.31 -30.93 -5.33
CA TYR A 131 0.03 -31.41 -5.68
C TYR A 131 -0.02 -32.88 -6.12
N LEU A 132 0.78 -33.22 -7.13
CA LEU A 132 0.93 -34.59 -7.61
C LEU A 132 1.93 -35.40 -6.79
N ASP A 133 2.96 -34.72 -6.28
CA ASP A 133 3.96 -35.29 -5.39
C ASP A 133 3.61 -34.89 -3.95
N PRO A 134 3.27 -35.86 -3.08
CA PRO A 134 2.93 -35.57 -1.68
C PRO A 134 4.11 -35.03 -0.88
N THR A 135 5.33 -35.05 -1.42
CA THR A 135 6.50 -34.43 -0.77
C THR A 135 6.62 -32.94 -1.03
N VAL A 136 5.85 -32.39 -1.98
CA VAL A 136 5.79 -30.96 -2.26
C VAL A 136 4.78 -30.32 -1.30
N ILE A 137 5.27 -29.35 -0.54
CA ILE A 137 4.54 -28.69 0.54
C ILE A 137 4.74 -27.19 0.45
N ILE A 138 3.71 -26.43 0.79
CA ILE A 138 3.77 -24.97 0.85
C ILE A 138 4.31 -24.57 2.22
N ASN A 139 5.40 -23.81 2.23
CA ASN A 139 6.06 -23.34 3.43
C ASN A 139 6.44 -21.85 3.31
N GLY A 140 6.27 -21.09 4.39
CA GLY A 140 6.66 -19.68 4.49
C GLY A 140 5.52 -18.69 4.27
N SER A 141 5.87 -17.46 3.87
CA SER A 141 4.91 -16.37 3.66
C SER A 141 5.02 -15.81 2.25
N GLY A 142 3.89 -15.44 1.64
CA GLY A 142 3.86 -14.91 0.29
C GLY A 142 2.49 -14.95 -0.37
N SER A 143 2.43 -14.61 -1.65
CA SER A 143 1.20 -14.68 -2.45
C SER A 143 0.91 -16.12 -2.84
N LEU A 144 -0.30 -16.59 -2.49
CA LEU A 144 -0.79 -17.91 -2.82
C LEU A 144 -1.56 -17.91 -4.14
N VAL A 145 -2.41 -16.91 -4.33
CA VAL A 145 -3.22 -16.70 -5.54
C VAL A 145 -3.21 -15.21 -5.89
N GLU A 146 -3.14 -14.91 -7.18
CA GLU A 146 -3.31 -13.57 -7.73
C GLU A 146 -4.61 -13.53 -8.56
N ILE A 147 -5.45 -12.52 -8.32
CA ILE A 147 -6.76 -12.38 -8.98
C ILE A 147 -6.79 -11.04 -9.68
N THR A 148 -7.06 -11.07 -10.98
CA THR A 148 -7.38 -9.88 -11.76
C THR A 148 -8.88 -9.67 -11.74
N TRP A 149 -9.32 -8.56 -11.17
CA TRP A 149 -10.69 -8.13 -11.10
C TRP A 149 -10.97 -7.12 -12.21
N ARG A 150 -12.19 -7.13 -12.73
CA ARG A 150 -12.71 -6.17 -13.71
C ARG A 150 -13.92 -5.48 -13.13
N SER A 151 -13.99 -4.15 -13.22
CA SER A 151 -15.19 -3.41 -12.80
C SER A 151 -16.40 -3.78 -13.69
N ASP A 152 -17.58 -3.95 -13.11
CA ASP A 152 -18.81 -4.06 -13.89
C ASP A 152 -19.09 -2.73 -14.62
N PRO A 153 -19.45 -2.74 -15.91
CA PRO A 153 -19.77 -1.51 -16.65
C PRO A 153 -20.91 -0.67 -16.05
N ALA A 154 -21.82 -1.30 -15.30
CA ALA A 154 -22.93 -0.64 -14.62
C ALA A 154 -22.56 -0.06 -13.26
N ALA A 155 -21.43 -0.47 -12.67
CA ALA A 155 -20.98 0.03 -11.38
C ALA A 155 -20.78 1.55 -11.41
N LEU A 156 -21.15 2.21 -10.31
CA LEU A 156 -21.03 3.66 -10.13
C LEU A 156 -19.70 4.01 -9.45
N VAL A 157 -19.20 5.21 -9.73
CA VAL A 157 -18.01 5.74 -9.05
C VAL A 157 -18.29 5.87 -7.55
N GLY A 158 -17.33 5.42 -6.73
CA GLY A 158 -17.42 5.39 -5.27
C GLY A 158 -18.17 4.18 -4.71
N GLU A 159 -18.67 3.27 -5.56
CA GLU A 159 -19.13 1.96 -5.08
C GLU A 159 -17.93 1.12 -4.65
N VAL A 160 -18.11 0.39 -3.55
CA VAL A 160 -17.09 -0.46 -2.94
C VAL A 160 -17.57 -1.90 -2.98
N ALA A 161 -16.81 -2.76 -3.65
CA ALA A 161 -17.00 -4.20 -3.62
C ALA A 161 -16.28 -4.81 -2.43
N ASP A 162 -16.99 -5.64 -1.66
CA ASP A 162 -16.33 -6.52 -0.70
C ASP A 162 -15.82 -7.77 -1.42
N VAL A 163 -14.59 -8.18 -1.10
CA VAL A 163 -14.01 -9.47 -1.49
C VAL A 163 -13.55 -10.21 -0.24
N CYS A 164 -13.82 -11.50 -0.15
CA CYS A 164 -13.39 -12.28 1.01
C CYS A 164 -13.05 -13.73 0.69
N LEU A 165 -12.17 -14.28 1.52
CA LEU A 165 -12.02 -15.71 1.70
C LEU A 165 -13.05 -16.14 2.76
N ASP A 166 -13.94 -17.05 2.40
CA ASP A 166 -14.87 -17.69 3.34
C ASP A 166 -14.15 -18.88 3.99
N GLY A 167 -13.73 -18.72 5.24
CA GLY A 167 -12.95 -19.70 5.97
C GLY A 167 -13.72 -20.98 6.27
N VAL A 168 -15.05 -20.91 6.40
CA VAL A 168 -15.92 -22.07 6.70
C VAL A 168 -16.13 -22.93 5.44
N ALA A 169 -16.21 -22.29 4.27
CA ALA A 169 -16.35 -22.97 2.99
C ALA A 169 -14.99 -23.35 2.35
N SER A 170 -13.88 -22.91 2.95
CA SER A 170 -12.53 -23.24 2.51
C SER A 170 -11.92 -24.39 3.34
N GLU A 171 -10.97 -25.10 2.75
CA GLU A 171 -10.27 -26.22 3.36
C GLU A 171 -8.78 -26.12 3.04
N ALA A 172 -7.94 -26.35 4.05
CA ALA A 172 -6.52 -26.58 3.87
C ALA A 172 -6.15 -27.90 4.55
N THR A 173 -5.25 -28.66 3.95
CA THR A 173 -4.78 -29.92 4.50
C THR A 173 -3.27 -29.86 4.68
N ASP A 174 -2.77 -30.28 5.84
CA ASP A 174 -1.34 -30.43 6.06
C ASP A 174 -0.78 -31.71 5.40
N ASN A 175 0.52 -31.92 5.46
CA ASN A 175 1.16 -33.13 4.92
C ASN A 175 0.83 -34.42 5.71
N GLY A 176 0.26 -34.29 6.91
CA GLY A 176 -0.26 -35.39 7.71
C GLY A 176 -1.69 -35.79 7.34
N GLY A 177 -2.36 -35.04 6.47
CA GLY A 177 -3.76 -35.24 6.12
C GLY A 177 -4.75 -34.61 7.11
N LEU A 178 -4.29 -33.75 8.02
CA LEU A 178 -5.14 -33.02 8.95
C LEU A 178 -5.73 -31.80 8.26
N SER A 179 -7.05 -31.63 8.41
CA SER A 179 -7.74 -30.41 8.00
C SER A 179 -7.37 -29.26 8.94
N LEU A 180 -7.09 -28.11 8.35
CA LEU A 180 -6.76 -26.87 9.04
C LEU A 180 -7.95 -25.92 8.91
N ASP A 181 -8.42 -25.38 10.03
CA ASP A 181 -9.51 -24.41 10.05
C ASP A 181 -9.01 -23.07 9.51
N LEU A 182 -9.76 -22.51 8.56
CA LEU A 182 -9.44 -21.22 7.97
C LEU A 182 -10.34 -20.12 8.55
N VAL A 183 -9.80 -18.91 8.65
CA VAL A 183 -10.50 -17.74 9.18
C VAL A 183 -10.92 -16.83 8.03
N ASP A 184 -12.13 -16.28 8.13
CA ASP A 184 -12.63 -15.31 7.17
C ASP A 184 -11.69 -14.11 7.05
N THR A 185 -11.37 -13.71 5.81
CA THR A 185 -10.46 -12.60 5.54
C THR A 185 -11.07 -11.68 4.48
N PHE A 186 -11.05 -10.37 4.73
CA PHE A 186 -11.76 -9.36 3.94
C PHE A 186 -10.82 -8.36 3.29
N GLY A 187 -11.18 -7.94 2.07
CA GLY A 187 -10.57 -6.87 1.32
C GLY A 187 -11.64 -6.09 0.57
N THR A 188 -11.27 -4.94 0.02
CA THR A 188 -12.21 -4.06 -0.68
C THR A 188 -11.65 -3.56 -2.01
N ILE A 189 -12.53 -3.35 -2.98
CA ILE A 189 -12.22 -2.75 -4.28
C ILE A 189 -13.19 -1.60 -4.53
N GLU A 190 -12.69 -0.37 -4.59
CA GLU A 190 -13.50 0.81 -4.87
C GLU A 190 -13.45 1.17 -6.36
N VAL A 191 -14.61 1.52 -6.94
CA VAL A 191 -14.72 1.94 -8.34
C VAL A 191 -14.37 3.42 -8.47
N GLU A 192 -13.27 3.69 -9.16
CA GLU A 192 -12.84 5.03 -9.51
C GLU A 192 -13.37 5.45 -10.88
N PRO A 193 -13.50 6.75 -11.18
CA PRO A 193 -13.84 7.18 -12.54
C PRO A 193 -12.81 6.66 -13.55
N ASN A 194 -13.27 6.29 -14.75
CA ASN A 194 -12.39 5.96 -15.87
C ASN A 194 -11.64 7.21 -16.33
N SER A 195 -10.48 7.50 -15.76
CA SER A 195 -9.77 8.73 -16.12
C SER A 195 -9.33 8.68 -17.59
N ILE A 196 -9.95 9.51 -18.43
CA ILE A 196 -9.55 9.71 -19.83
C ILE A 196 -8.28 10.56 -19.89
N PHE A 197 -8.13 11.42 -18.88
CA PHE A 197 -7.06 12.39 -18.75
C PHE A 197 -6.65 12.48 -17.28
N LYS A 198 -5.40 12.12 -16.97
CA LYS A 198 -4.77 12.41 -15.68
C LYS A 198 -3.49 13.18 -15.91
N PHE A 199 -3.29 14.25 -15.14
CA PHE A 199 -2.02 14.98 -15.10
C PHE A 199 -1.70 15.41 -13.68
N GLN A 200 -0.42 15.66 -13.44
CA GLN A 200 0.11 16.09 -12.16
C GLN A 200 0.36 17.60 -12.12
N ILE A 201 0.15 18.20 -10.96
CA ILE A 201 0.47 19.60 -10.69
C ILE A 201 1.66 19.63 -9.75
N GLY A 202 2.80 20.10 -10.25
CA GLY A 202 4.00 20.36 -9.47
C GLY A 202 4.05 21.82 -9.00
N LEU A 203 4.59 22.02 -7.80
CA LEU A 203 4.84 23.35 -7.23
C LEU A 203 6.34 23.57 -7.10
N GLU A 204 6.80 24.77 -7.45
CA GLU A 204 8.15 25.20 -7.14
C GLU A 204 8.35 25.38 -5.62
N GLY A 205 9.44 24.81 -5.08
CA GLY A 205 9.74 24.85 -3.64
C GLY A 205 9.15 23.70 -2.82
N GLY A 206 8.12 23.01 -3.35
CA GLY A 206 7.63 21.76 -2.79
C GLY A 206 8.71 20.66 -2.80
N GLU A 207 8.43 19.50 -2.19
CA GLU A 207 9.29 18.30 -2.26
C GLU A 207 9.49 17.87 -3.73
N ASN A 208 10.44 18.51 -4.41
CA ASN A 208 10.82 18.25 -5.78
C ASN A 208 12.34 18.37 -5.87
N SER A 209 13.03 17.50 -5.13
CA SER A 209 14.46 17.26 -5.33
C SER A 209 14.66 15.88 -5.96
N GLY A 210 14.37 15.80 -7.25
CA GLY A 210 15.15 14.98 -8.18
C GLY A 210 14.98 13.47 -8.20
N ASP A 211 14.43 12.80 -7.18
CA ASP A 211 14.27 11.34 -7.21
C ASP A 211 13.11 10.88 -6.31
N THR A 212 12.16 10.16 -6.91
CA THR A 212 11.19 9.25 -6.27
C THR A 212 10.10 9.82 -5.33
N TYR A 213 8.85 9.80 -5.83
CA TYR A 213 7.64 9.36 -5.12
C TYR A 213 7.06 10.15 -3.93
N PHE A 214 7.46 11.39 -3.66
CA PHE A 214 6.77 12.20 -2.64
C PHE A 214 6.46 13.59 -3.18
N PHE A 215 5.19 13.79 -3.50
CA PHE A 215 4.65 15.00 -4.10
C PHE A 215 3.47 15.46 -3.26
N THR A 216 3.54 16.66 -2.69
CA THR A 216 2.40 17.25 -2.00
C THR A 216 2.05 18.59 -2.59
N VAL A 217 0.83 18.69 -3.09
CA VAL A 217 0.06 19.94 -3.02
C VAL A 217 -0.42 20.01 -1.56
N PRO A 218 0.16 20.85 -0.68
CA PRO A 218 -0.05 20.73 0.77
C PRO A 218 -1.50 21.00 1.21
N HIS A 219 -2.31 21.55 0.31
CA HIS A 219 -3.73 21.71 0.55
C HIS A 219 -4.49 21.87 -0.77
N PRO A 220 -5.51 21.03 -1.05
CA PRO A 220 -6.31 21.11 -2.27
C PRO A 220 -7.21 22.34 -2.32
N ILE A 221 -7.40 23.04 -1.19
CA ILE A 221 -8.35 24.15 -1.04
C ILE A 221 -7.93 25.41 -1.83
N PHE A 222 -6.64 25.55 -2.20
CA PHE A 222 -6.13 26.75 -2.87
C PHE A 222 -5.80 26.56 -4.35
N THR A 223 -6.02 25.37 -4.91
CA THR A 223 -5.74 25.11 -6.32
C THR A 223 -7.04 25.00 -7.09
N ASP A 224 -7.23 25.89 -8.06
CA ASP A 224 -8.31 25.81 -9.04
C ASP A 224 -7.75 25.26 -10.35
N VAL A 225 -8.52 24.38 -10.99
CA VAL A 225 -8.16 23.76 -12.26
C VAL A 225 -9.35 23.88 -13.19
N LYS A 226 -9.13 24.37 -14.40
CA LYS A 226 -10.12 24.39 -15.47
C LYS A 226 -9.58 23.69 -16.70
N ILE A 227 -10.34 22.74 -17.20
CA ILE A 227 -10.06 21.98 -18.41
C ILE A 227 -11.04 22.47 -19.47
N ASN A 228 -10.49 22.89 -20.62
CA ASN A 228 -11.18 23.58 -21.71
C ASN A 228 -12.01 24.78 -21.21
N GLY A 229 -11.48 25.49 -20.22
CA GLY A 229 -12.09 26.67 -19.59
C GLY A 229 -13.39 26.42 -18.81
N LEU A 230 -13.81 25.16 -18.65
CA LEU A 230 -15.15 24.82 -18.17
C LEU A 230 -15.18 23.76 -17.07
N TYR A 231 -14.33 22.75 -17.17
CA TYR A 231 -14.45 21.55 -16.35
C TYR A 231 -13.43 21.54 -15.22
N PRO A 232 -13.84 21.34 -13.96
CA PRO A 232 -12.90 21.06 -12.88
C PRO A 232 -12.32 19.65 -13.02
N CYS A 233 -11.36 19.31 -12.15
CA CYS A 233 -10.99 17.93 -11.91
C CYS A 233 -12.23 17.10 -11.49
N ASP A 234 -12.23 15.82 -11.82
CA ASP A 234 -13.16 14.84 -11.27
C ASP A 234 -13.08 14.86 -9.74
N GLY A 235 -14.23 14.78 -9.07
CA GLY A 235 -14.29 14.99 -7.61
C GLY A 235 -14.21 16.47 -7.19
N GLY A 236 -14.03 17.38 -8.14
CA GLY A 236 -14.07 18.83 -7.94
C GLY A 236 -12.79 19.45 -7.40
N GLN A 237 -11.75 18.66 -7.11
CA GLN A 237 -10.48 19.13 -6.56
C GLN A 237 -9.32 18.24 -7.02
N VAL A 238 -8.09 18.77 -6.87
CA VAL A 238 -6.84 18.02 -7.02
C VAL A 238 -6.67 17.08 -5.82
N ASP A 239 -6.16 15.87 -6.02
CA ASP A 239 -5.91 14.93 -4.93
C ASP A 239 -4.71 15.34 -4.05
N ALA A 240 -4.50 14.63 -2.94
CA ALA A 240 -3.40 14.93 -2.00
C ALA A 240 -2.00 14.78 -2.62
N ASN A 241 -1.87 14.04 -3.71
CA ASN A 241 -0.63 13.81 -4.44
C ASN A 241 -0.43 14.82 -5.59
N GLY A 242 -1.35 15.78 -5.75
CA GLY A 242 -1.29 16.78 -6.80
C GLY A 242 -1.84 16.30 -8.15
N PHE A 243 -2.58 15.19 -8.22
CA PHE A 243 -3.19 14.77 -9.48
C PHE A 243 -4.57 15.37 -9.69
N CYS A 244 -4.81 15.78 -10.92
CA CYS A 244 -6.12 16.11 -11.44
C CYS A 244 -6.52 15.02 -12.44
N ALA A 245 -7.58 14.28 -12.12
CA ALA A 245 -8.23 13.37 -13.06
C ALA A 245 -9.37 14.09 -13.78
N PHE A 246 -9.65 13.71 -15.02
CA PHE A 246 -10.75 14.22 -15.80
C PHE A 246 -11.35 13.12 -16.68
N ASN A 247 -12.65 12.93 -16.52
CA ASN A 247 -13.40 11.89 -17.20
C ASN A 247 -14.64 12.48 -17.84
N ASN A 248 -14.44 13.11 -19.00
CA ASN A 248 -15.54 13.49 -19.88
C ASN A 248 -15.36 12.85 -21.25
N GLY A 249 -15.99 11.70 -21.45
CA GLY A 249 -15.97 10.95 -22.72
C GLY A 249 -16.54 11.68 -23.94
N MET A 250 -17.16 12.85 -23.74
CA MET A 250 -17.63 13.71 -24.84
C MET A 250 -16.56 14.73 -25.28
N VAL A 251 -15.49 14.89 -24.51
CA VAL A 251 -14.41 15.85 -24.76
C VAL A 251 -13.16 15.08 -25.16
N GLY A 252 -12.82 15.14 -26.45
CA GLY A 252 -11.57 14.62 -26.98
C GLY A 252 -10.44 15.66 -26.89
N PRO A 253 -9.18 15.23 -27.01
CA PRO A 253 -8.05 16.14 -27.06
C PRO A 253 -8.07 17.05 -28.31
N PRO A 254 -7.37 18.20 -28.27
CA PRO A 254 -6.51 18.66 -27.19
C PRO A 254 -7.27 19.12 -25.94
N TYR A 255 -6.62 18.99 -24.77
CA TYR A 255 -7.11 19.50 -23.50
C TYR A 255 -6.32 20.76 -23.11
N ASP A 256 -6.97 21.91 -23.12
CA ASP A 256 -6.42 23.17 -22.62
C ASP A 256 -6.66 23.23 -21.11
N VAL A 257 -5.60 23.33 -20.33
CA VAL A 257 -5.64 23.30 -18.87
C VAL A 257 -5.15 24.62 -18.33
N GLU A 258 -6.00 25.26 -17.55
CA GLU A 258 -5.66 26.40 -16.71
C GLU A 258 -5.53 25.92 -15.27
N VAL A 259 -4.40 26.20 -14.63
CA VAL A 259 -4.21 25.94 -13.19
C VAL A 259 -3.83 27.24 -12.51
N SER A 260 -4.57 27.59 -11.47
CA SER A 260 -4.27 28.73 -10.61
C SER A 260 -4.12 28.29 -9.16
N ARG A 261 -3.20 28.94 -8.44
CA ARG A 261 -3.00 28.70 -7.01
C ARG A 261 -2.52 29.97 -6.34
N PHE A 262 -3.21 30.38 -5.27
CA PHE A 262 -2.82 31.57 -4.52
C PHE A 262 -1.36 31.47 -4.03
N GLY A 263 -0.55 32.49 -4.33
CA GLY A 263 0.89 32.51 -4.06
C GLY A 263 1.77 32.04 -5.21
N TYR A 264 1.20 31.56 -6.32
CA TYR A 264 1.91 31.04 -7.48
C TYR A 264 1.38 31.68 -8.76
N LEU A 265 2.24 31.78 -9.78
CA LEU A 265 1.82 32.20 -11.12
C LEU A 265 0.88 31.17 -11.74
N ASP A 266 -0.13 31.66 -12.45
CA ASP A 266 -1.05 30.83 -13.22
C ASP A 266 -0.31 30.09 -14.34
N VAL A 267 -0.86 28.94 -14.72
CA VAL A 267 -0.37 28.10 -15.81
C VAL A 267 -1.47 27.88 -16.83
N GLU A 268 -1.13 27.96 -18.12
CA GLU A 268 -1.94 27.51 -19.23
C GLU A 268 -1.13 26.49 -20.05
N ALA A 269 -1.62 25.25 -20.16
CA ALA A 269 -0.95 24.17 -20.86
C ALA A 269 -1.92 23.38 -21.74
N THR A 270 -1.47 22.90 -22.89
CA THR A 270 -2.29 22.09 -23.81
C THR A 270 -1.74 20.67 -23.89
N PHE A 271 -2.63 19.68 -23.70
CA PHE A 271 -2.29 18.25 -23.79
C PHE A 271 -3.02 17.56 -24.95
N ASP A 272 -2.26 17.03 -25.92
CA ASP A 272 -2.81 16.29 -27.06
C ASP A 272 -3.15 14.82 -26.76
N ALA A 273 -2.49 14.21 -25.77
CA ALA A 273 -2.72 12.83 -25.32
C ALA A 273 -2.06 12.62 -23.94
N PRO A 274 -2.66 13.16 -22.87
CA PRO A 274 -2.05 13.11 -21.56
C PRO A 274 -2.10 11.71 -20.95
N HIS A 275 -0.93 11.18 -20.61
CA HIS A 275 -0.75 10.00 -19.77
C HIS A 275 -0.30 10.42 -18.37
N ASP A 276 -0.24 9.49 -17.41
CA ASP A 276 0.15 9.74 -16.00
C ASP A 276 1.49 10.48 -15.81
N SER A 277 2.33 10.56 -16.85
CA SER A 277 3.59 11.34 -16.85
C SER A 277 3.43 12.81 -17.25
N SER A 278 2.22 13.28 -17.55
CA SER A 278 1.97 14.67 -17.95
C SER A 278 1.91 15.53 -16.69
N SER A 279 2.66 16.64 -16.68
CA SER A 279 2.71 17.53 -15.52
C SER A 279 2.66 19.00 -15.93
N VAL A 280 2.03 19.81 -15.11
CA VAL A 280 2.16 21.28 -15.13
C VAL A 280 2.92 21.72 -13.90
N PHE A 281 3.76 22.75 -14.02
CA PHE A 281 4.56 23.26 -12.92
C PHE A 281 4.23 24.73 -12.64
N LEU A 282 3.84 25.04 -11.40
CA LEU A 282 3.55 26.41 -10.99
C LEU A 282 4.78 27.05 -10.34
N LEU A 283 5.08 28.29 -10.75
CA LEU A 283 6.18 29.07 -10.22
C LEU A 283 5.73 29.87 -8.99
N ALA A 284 6.52 29.81 -7.92
CA ALA A 284 6.22 30.52 -6.68
C ALA A 284 6.41 32.04 -6.86
N GLY A 285 5.52 32.85 -6.27
CA GLY A 285 5.82 34.26 -6.03
C GLY A 285 4.75 35.29 -6.34
N ASP A 286 3.59 34.90 -6.84
CA ASP A 286 2.46 35.81 -7.09
C ASP A 286 1.52 35.83 -5.87
N LEU A 287 1.89 36.63 -4.87
CA LEU A 287 1.16 36.73 -3.59
C LEU A 287 0.00 37.72 -3.65
N ASN A 288 -0.01 38.63 -4.63
CA ASN A 288 -1.07 39.61 -4.80
C ASN A 288 -2.09 39.25 -5.89
N ASP A 289 -1.94 38.09 -6.54
CA ASP A 289 -2.88 37.53 -7.52
C ASP A 289 -3.04 38.45 -8.75
N ASP A 290 -1.93 39.03 -9.21
CA ASP A 290 -1.89 39.89 -10.40
C ASP A 290 -1.22 39.24 -11.62
N ASN A 291 -0.87 37.96 -11.49
CA ASN A 291 -0.18 37.12 -12.48
C ASN A 291 1.20 37.68 -12.87
N ALA A 292 1.87 38.39 -11.95
CA ALA A 292 3.24 38.86 -12.15
C ALA A 292 4.02 38.92 -10.83
N VAL A 293 5.18 38.25 -10.76
CA VAL A 293 6.06 38.33 -9.59
C VAL A 293 6.81 39.66 -9.60
N ASN A 294 6.39 40.59 -8.76
CA ASN A 294 6.88 41.96 -8.76
C ASN A 294 7.14 42.51 -7.34
N ILE A 295 7.31 43.83 -7.23
CA ILE A 295 7.66 44.47 -5.95
C ILE A 295 6.51 44.39 -4.93
N LEU A 296 5.27 44.29 -5.39
CA LEU A 296 4.11 44.17 -4.50
C LEU A 296 4.11 42.81 -3.79
N ASP A 297 4.51 41.74 -4.46
CA ASP A 297 4.68 40.41 -3.86
C ASP A 297 5.79 40.39 -2.82
N LEU A 298 6.93 41.04 -3.12
CA LEU A 298 8.02 41.21 -2.16
C LEU A 298 7.56 41.95 -0.89
N VAL A 299 6.69 42.95 -1.03
CA VAL A 299 6.13 43.68 0.12
C VAL A 299 5.20 42.78 0.93
N LEU A 300 4.38 41.96 0.29
CA LEU A 300 3.53 40.99 0.96
C LEU A 300 4.35 39.93 1.70
N MET A 301 5.33 39.31 1.04
CA MET A 301 6.28 38.36 1.64
C MET A 301 7.00 38.97 2.85
N ALA A 302 7.53 40.20 2.71
CA ALA A 302 8.21 40.88 3.81
C ALA A 302 7.29 41.15 5.02
N SER A 303 5.97 41.30 4.80
CA SER A 303 5.01 41.52 5.88
C SER A 303 4.77 40.27 6.74
N VAL A 304 5.04 39.09 6.20
CA VAL A 304 4.86 37.79 6.85
C VAL A 304 6.17 37.08 7.18
N LEU A 305 7.32 37.70 6.89
CA LEU A 305 8.62 37.11 7.16
C LEU A 305 8.82 36.79 8.65
N ASN A 306 9.39 35.62 8.91
CA ASN A 306 9.64 35.03 10.23
C ASN A 306 8.36 34.80 11.06
N GLN A 307 7.21 34.67 10.39
CA GLN A 307 5.95 34.27 11.02
C GLN A 307 5.75 32.75 10.89
N PRO A 308 5.33 32.07 11.97
CA PRO A 308 4.93 30.68 11.88
C PRO A 308 3.62 30.55 11.10
N VAL A 309 3.54 29.56 10.22
CA VAL A 309 2.31 29.19 9.52
C VAL A 309 1.42 28.44 10.51
N ALA A 310 0.45 29.15 11.07
CA ALA A 310 -0.52 28.60 12.00
C ALA A 310 -1.93 29.11 11.72
N GLY A 311 -2.92 28.24 11.93
CA GLY A 311 -4.33 28.58 11.75
C GLY A 311 -4.75 28.72 10.29
N THR A 312 -5.70 29.63 10.02
CA THR A 312 -6.41 29.76 8.73
C THR A 312 -5.94 30.96 7.89
N ASN A 313 -4.74 31.50 8.16
CA ASN A 313 -4.24 32.67 7.42
C ASN A 313 -3.69 32.24 6.06
N SER A 314 -4.47 32.43 5.00
CA SER A 314 -4.12 32.03 3.63
C SER A 314 -2.83 32.67 3.12
N LEU A 315 -2.51 33.91 3.52
CA LEU A 315 -1.26 34.57 3.10
C LEU A 315 -0.03 33.87 3.67
N LEU A 316 -0.09 33.38 4.92
CA LEU A 316 1.02 32.62 5.50
C LEU A 316 1.21 31.27 4.79
N TRP A 317 0.10 30.58 4.49
CA TRP A 317 0.15 29.32 3.73
C TRP A 317 0.63 29.50 2.29
N ALA A 318 0.33 30.64 1.66
CA ALA A 318 0.75 30.94 0.29
C ALA A 318 2.19 31.45 0.19
N ALA A 319 2.77 31.96 1.27
CA ALA A 319 4.14 32.50 1.32
C ALA A 319 5.17 31.51 1.88
N ASP A 320 4.74 30.36 2.40
CA ASP A 320 5.62 29.27 2.87
C ASP A 320 5.76 28.24 1.74
N TYR A 321 6.81 28.41 0.94
CA TYR A 321 7.02 27.64 -0.29
C TYR A 321 7.86 26.40 -0.07
N THR A 322 8.73 26.40 0.95
CA THR A 322 9.78 25.40 1.09
C THR A 322 9.36 24.21 1.95
N GLY A 323 9.68 23.00 1.48
CA GLY A 323 9.31 21.71 2.11
C GLY A 323 9.93 21.45 3.50
N PRO A 324 9.51 20.36 4.18
CA PRO A 324 9.46 20.28 5.64
C PRO A 324 10.80 20.29 6.37
N ASN A 325 10.76 20.72 7.64
CA ASN A 325 11.65 20.23 8.69
C ASN A 325 11.73 18.70 8.61
N LEU A 326 12.90 18.15 8.31
CA LEU A 326 13.21 16.72 8.28
C LEU A 326 12.58 15.97 9.48
N GLY A 327 11.35 15.44 9.32
CA GLY A 327 10.64 14.68 10.34
C GLY A 327 9.16 15.02 10.62
N ALA A 328 8.55 16.06 10.04
CA ALA A 328 7.18 16.50 10.39
C ALA A 328 6.05 16.13 9.41
N GLY A 329 6.36 15.45 8.29
CA GLY A 329 5.38 15.14 7.24
C GLY A 329 5.42 16.16 6.09
N PRO A 330 4.54 16.02 5.08
CA PRO A 330 4.73 16.60 3.75
C PRO A 330 4.22 18.05 3.61
N THR A 331 4.21 18.79 4.73
CA THR A 331 3.84 20.21 4.77
C THR A 331 5.05 21.11 4.51
N PRO A 332 4.83 22.36 4.07
CA PRO A 332 5.84 23.41 4.15
C PRO A 332 6.50 23.47 5.54
N ASP A 333 7.70 24.05 5.64
CA ASP A 333 8.53 23.98 6.86
C ASP A 333 7.88 24.61 8.10
N GLY A 334 6.76 25.32 7.89
CA GLY A 334 5.87 25.86 8.88
C GLY A 334 6.25 27.27 9.31
N VAL A 335 7.23 27.89 8.64
CA VAL A 335 7.72 29.23 8.93
C VAL A 335 8.12 29.95 7.65
N VAL A 336 7.40 31.02 7.31
CA VAL A 336 7.82 31.90 6.21
C VAL A 336 9.16 32.54 6.56
N ASN A 337 10.21 32.18 5.85
CA ASN A 337 11.57 32.59 6.16
C ASN A 337 12.32 33.08 4.91
N ILE A 338 13.64 33.29 5.07
CA ILE A 338 14.45 33.88 3.99
C ILE A 338 14.58 32.94 2.79
N ILE A 339 14.45 31.63 2.98
CA ILE A 339 14.53 30.62 1.92
C ILE A 339 13.31 30.76 1.00
N ASP A 340 12.11 30.93 1.55
CA ASP A 340 10.89 31.19 0.77
C ASP A 340 11.00 32.48 -0.04
N MET A 341 11.53 33.54 0.59
CA MET A 341 11.75 34.82 -0.09
C MET A 341 12.78 34.69 -1.22
N VAL A 342 13.84 33.90 -1.04
CA VAL A 342 14.85 33.63 -2.08
C VAL A 342 14.24 32.85 -3.24
N LEU A 343 13.39 31.87 -2.96
CA LEU A 343 12.68 31.12 -3.99
C LEU A 343 11.76 32.03 -4.81
N MET A 344 10.94 32.86 -4.16
CA MET A 344 10.12 33.85 -4.85
C MET A 344 10.97 34.84 -5.67
N ALA A 345 12.08 35.34 -5.10
CA ALA A 345 12.94 36.30 -5.76
C ALA A 345 13.60 35.74 -7.04
N LYS A 346 13.75 34.42 -7.15
CA LYS A 346 14.20 33.74 -8.38
C LYS A 346 13.29 34.06 -9.57
N ASN A 347 11.98 34.20 -9.32
CA ASN A 347 10.97 34.43 -10.35
C ASN A 347 10.67 35.93 -10.54
N TYR A 348 11.38 36.83 -9.85
CA TYR A 348 11.12 38.27 -9.94
C TYR A 348 11.18 38.80 -11.38
N GLY A 349 10.14 39.52 -11.78
CA GLY A 349 9.96 40.06 -13.12
C GLY A 349 9.30 39.08 -14.11
N THR A 350 8.94 37.87 -13.66
CA THR A 350 8.18 36.91 -14.47
C THR A 350 6.69 37.28 -14.42
N GLY A 351 6.01 37.17 -15.55
CA GLY A 351 4.55 37.28 -15.66
C GLY A 351 3.97 36.00 -16.26
N GLY A 352 2.76 35.66 -15.86
CA GLY A 352 2.02 34.53 -16.40
C GLY A 352 0.89 34.94 -17.36
N PRO A 353 0.03 33.97 -17.75
CA PRO A 353 0.16 32.55 -17.43
C PRO A 353 1.42 31.96 -18.06
N THR A 354 2.07 31.03 -17.36
CA THR A 354 3.23 30.30 -17.87
C THR A 354 2.78 29.07 -18.67
N ASP A 355 3.68 28.45 -19.45
CA ASP A 355 3.37 27.24 -20.23
C ASP A 355 3.42 25.94 -19.39
N GLY A 356 3.64 26.07 -18.07
CA GLY A 356 3.72 24.94 -17.14
C GLY A 356 5.01 24.12 -17.27
N THR A 357 5.98 24.54 -18.08
CA THR A 357 7.25 23.83 -18.19
C THR A 357 8.09 24.01 -16.92
N PRO A 358 8.76 22.94 -16.42
CA PRO A 358 9.64 23.07 -15.28
C PRO A 358 10.74 24.11 -15.56
N PRO A 359 11.04 25.03 -14.62
CA PRO A 359 12.04 26.06 -14.84
C PRO A 359 13.41 25.41 -15.09
N GLY A 360 14.03 25.74 -16.23
CA GLY A 360 15.35 25.24 -16.58
C GLY A 360 16.43 25.80 -15.64
N GLY A 361 17.07 24.93 -14.86
CA GLY A 361 18.23 25.28 -14.03
C GLY A 361 18.19 24.63 -12.66
N THR A 362 19.26 23.94 -12.28
CA THR A 362 19.47 23.49 -10.92
C THR A 362 19.90 24.67 -10.05
N PHE A 363 19.16 24.95 -8.98
CA PHE A 363 19.71 25.75 -7.89
C PHE A 363 20.62 24.84 -7.06
N PRO A 364 21.88 25.22 -6.81
CA PRO A 364 22.74 24.49 -5.90
C PRO A 364 22.36 24.87 -4.46
N PHE A 365 21.54 24.05 -3.81
CA PHE A 365 21.47 24.01 -2.36
C PHE A 365 21.84 22.62 -1.89
#